data_AF-A0A3D3PSB8-F1
#
_entry.id   AF-A0A3D3PSB8-F1
#
_cell.length_a   1.000
_cell.length_b   1.000
_cell.length_c   1.000
_cell.angle_alpha   90.00
_cell.angle_beta   90.00
_cell.angle_gamma   90.00
#
_symmetry.space_group_name_H-M   'P 1'
#
loop_
_entity.id
_entity.type
_entity.pdbx_description
1 polymer ?
#
loop_
_entity_poly.entity_id
_entity_poly.type
_entity_poly.pdbx_seq_one_letter_code
_entity_poly.pdbx_strand_id
1 'polypeptide(L)'
;FAIAFSGLQRGADAATLLEQQILLPLNLPFAVAQQEVRISVRAGVAVYPADGRDAETLFKHAALALKKAKSSGERYLYYSPQMNAAIAARMALENALRGALEEGQFVMHYQPRVDLLSGRIIGAEALIRWQHPLRGLVAPGEFIATAEETGQIVAIGDWVIDAVCAQQAAWQAQQVGIVPVAINLSAVQFKNGKVQQTIRDAVSRHGLEQRHIEFELTESVVMDDPQEATRNLQELKDLGAQLSLDDFGTGYSSLAYLKRFPFDFVKIDRTFITDLTDNPEDAAIATAIIAMAHSLGLRVVAEGVETDSQLQFLRALGCDEMQGYYFSPPVPAAAFAVMLREGKRLALAP
;
A
#
# COMPACT_ATOMS: atom_id res chain seq x y z
N PHE A 1 18.53 21.16 15.70
CA PHE A 1 19.19 21.56 16.96
C PHE A 1 19.68 20.32 17.68
N ALA A 2 20.76 20.43 18.45
CA ALA A 2 21.23 19.39 19.36
C ALA A 2 21.41 20.01 20.74
N ILE A 3 21.03 19.29 21.79
CA ILE A 3 20.98 19.77 23.17
C ILE A 3 21.56 18.68 24.05
N ALA A 4 22.41 19.06 25.00
CA ALA A 4 22.98 18.17 25.99
C ALA A 4 22.54 18.60 27.38
N PHE A 5 21.96 17.68 28.15
CA PHE A 5 21.66 17.86 29.56
C PHE A 5 22.69 17.10 30.39
N SER A 6 23.31 17.76 31.36
CA SER A 6 24.25 17.16 32.31
C SER A 6 23.61 17.07 33.71
N GLY A 7 24.08 16.13 34.53
CA GLY A 7 23.66 16.04 35.95
C GLY A 7 22.32 15.35 36.19
N LEU A 8 21.87 14.50 35.26
CA LEU A 8 20.69 13.66 35.45
C LEU A 8 20.92 12.67 36.59
N GLN A 9 19.95 12.52 37.50
CA GLN A 9 20.06 11.53 38.58
C GLN A 9 19.59 10.14 38.12
N ARG A 10 18.64 10.08 37.17
CA ARG A 10 18.14 8.84 36.55
C ARG A 10 17.87 9.06 35.06
N GLY A 11 17.90 7.99 34.26
CA GLY A 11 17.56 8.04 32.83
C GLY A 11 16.14 8.57 32.54
N ALA A 12 15.19 8.35 33.45
CA ALA A 12 13.82 8.86 33.35
C ALA A 12 13.72 10.40 33.46
N ASP A 13 14.72 11.07 34.03
CA ASP A 13 14.73 12.53 34.19
C ASP A 13 14.90 13.24 32.84
N ALA A 14 15.48 12.56 31.84
CA ALA A 14 15.70 13.11 30.51
C ALA A 14 14.38 13.44 29.78
N ALA A 15 13.36 12.58 29.90
CA ALA A 15 12.03 12.82 29.28
C ALA A 15 11.35 14.02 29.94
N THR A 16 11.38 14.09 31.28
CA THR A 16 10.78 15.19 32.02
C THR A 16 11.41 16.53 31.65
N LEU A 17 12.75 16.58 31.55
CA LEU A 17 13.47 17.79 31.14
C LEU A 17 13.20 18.18 29.69
N LEU A 18 13.19 17.21 28.78
CA LEU A 18 12.84 17.43 27.38
C LEU A 18 11.43 18.01 27.25
N GLU A 19 10.46 17.43 27.97
CA GLU A 19 9.07 17.85 27.94
C GLU A 19 8.93 19.28 28.48
N GLN A 20 9.49 19.55 29.65
CA GLN A 20 9.35 20.84 30.34
C GLN A 20 10.14 21.97 29.70
N GLN A 21 11.37 21.73 29.25
CA GLN A 21 12.24 22.80 28.79
C GLN A 21 12.19 23.03 27.28
N ILE A 22 11.78 22.03 26.49
CA ILE A 22 11.82 22.11 25.04
C ILE A 22 10.43 21.95 24.44
N LEU A 23 9.74 20.83 24.71
CA LEU A 23 8.52 20.50 23.98
C LEU A 23 7.32 21.36 24.39
N LEU A 24 7.14 21.65 25.68
CA LEU A 24 6.07 22.53 26.17
C LEU A 24 6.25 23.99 25.71
N PRO A 25 7.43 24.62 25.87
CA PRO A 25 7.64 25.99 25.41
C PRO A 25 7.46 26.17 23.90
N LEU A 26 7.91 25.20 23.09
CA LEU A 26 7.80 25.25 21.63
C LEU A 26 6.39 24.93 21.11
N ASN A 27 5.46 24.51 21.98
CA ASN A 27 4.06 24.27 21.61
C ASN A 27 3.23 25.57 21.59
N LEU A 28 3.78 26.67 22.10
CA LEU A 28 3.14 27.98 22.05
C LEU A 28 3.24 28.59 20.63
N PRO A 29 2.23 29.35 20.17
CA PRO A 29 2.29 30.02 18.87
C PRO A 29 3.40 31.07 18.84
N PHE A 30 4.11 31.13 17.73
CA PHE A 30 5.13 32.14 17.44
C PHE A 30 4.49 33.28 16.65
N ALA A 31 4.71 34.51 17.10
CA ALA A 31 4.30 35.70 16.35
C ALA A 31 5.33 36.01 15.25
N VAL A 32 4.96 35.81 13.98
CA VAL A 32 5.81 36.10 12.82
C VAL A 32 5.03 36.99 11.86
N ALA A 33 5.51 38.22 11.61
CA ALA A 33 4.89 39.17 10.68
C ALA A 33 3.37 39.37 10.89
N GLN A 34 2.93 39.49 12.15
CA GLN A 34 1.53 39.61 12.57
C GLN A 34 0.64 38.36 12.33
N GLN A 35 1.25 37.21 12.03
CA GLN A 35 0.57 35.91 12.00
C GLN A 35 1.03 35.03 13.16
N GLU A 36 0.13 34.22 13.69
CA GLU A 36 0.47 33.15 14.63
C GLU A 36 0.85 31.88 13.87
N VAL A 37 2.07 31.41 14.10
CA VAL A 37 2.59 30.18 13.50
C VAL A 37 2.82 29.15 14.60
N ARG A 38 2.24 27.96 14.45
CA ARG A 38 2.56 26.82 15.32
C ARG A 38 3.59 25.94 14.65
N ILE A 39 4.56 25.47 15.42
CA ILE A 39 5.58 24.53 14.94
C ILE A 39 5.40 23.18 15.63
N SER A 40 5.63 22.09 14.89
CA SER A 40 5.69 20.76 15.47
C SER A 40 7.15 20.35 15.66
N VAL A 41 7.50 19.93 16.87
CA VAL A 41 8.87 19.54 17.24
C VAL A 41 8.89 18.05 17.54
N ARG A 42 9.91 17.38 17.03
CA ARG A 42 10.21 15.98 17.35
C ARG A 42 11.64 15.87 17.87
N ALA A 43 11.87 14.95 18.80
CA ALA A 43 13.17 14.76 19.44
C ALA A 43 13.63 13.29 19.44
N GLY A 44 14.94 13.10 19.42
CA GLY A 44 15.57 11.81 19.68
C GLY A 44 16.49 11.94 20.88
N VAL A 45 16.45 10.96 21.78
CA VAL A 45 17.16 11.01 23.06
C VAL A 45 18.16 9.85 23.13
N ALA A 46 19.39 10.14 23.52
CA ALA A 46 20.39 9.13 23.87
C ALA A 46 20.99 9.49 25.24
N VAL A 47 21.16 8.48 26.09
CA VAL A 47 21.54 8.63 27.50
C VAL A 47 22.92 8.04 27.75
N TYR A 48 23.86 8.88 28.18
CA TYR A 48 25.15 8.41 28.68
C TYR A 48 25.00 7.72 30.05
N PRO A 49 25.72 6.61 30.32
CA PRO A 49 26.60 5.85 29.42
C PRO A 49 25.90 4.71 28.68
N ALA A 50 24.60 4.51 28.89
CA ALA A 50 23.83 3.36 28.39
C ALA A 50 23.82 3.30 26.85
N ASP A 51 23.68 4.46 26.21
CA ASP A 51 23.52 4.61 24.77
C ASP A 51 24.81 5.08 24.09
N GLY A 52 25.95 5.03 24.76
CA GLY A 52 27.23 5.48 24.20
C GLY A 52 28.15 6.05 25.26
N ARG A 53 29.45 5.85 25.09
CA ARG A 53 30.49 6.30 26.03
C ARG A 53 31.28 7.51 25.55
N ASP A 54 30.98 8.00 24.36
CA ASP A 54 31.61 9.16 23.73
C ASP A 54 30.54 10.03 23.04
N ALA A 55 30.87 11.30 22.81
CA ALA A 55 29.94 12.29 22.28
C ALA A 55 29.47 11.97 20.86
N GLU A 56 30.33 11.39 20.02
CA GLU A 56 30.01 11.04 18.63
C GLU A 56 28.96 9.92 18.58
N THR A 57 29.15 8.87 19.37
CA THR A 57 28.21 7.76 19.51
C THR A 57 26.85 8.24 20.04
N LEU A 58 26.84 9.07 21.09
CA LEU A 58 25.59 9.62 21.65
C LEU A 58 24.85 10.51 20.66
N PHE A 59 25.58 11.38 19.93
CA PHE A 59 24.98 12.23 18.92
C PHE A 59 24.37 11.40 17.78
N LYS A 60 25.10 10.40 17.29
CA LYS A 60 24.61 9.46 16.28
C LYS A 60 23.33 8.77 16.77
N HIS A 61 23.35 8.20 17.96
CA HIS A 61 22.20 7.48 18.51
C HIS A 61 20.97 8.38 18.75
N ALA A 62 21.17 9.62 19.24
CA ALA A 62 20.10 10.60 19.36
C ALA A 62 19.51 10.97 17.98
N ALA A 63 20.35 11.13 16.96
CA ALA A 63 19.89 11.39 15.59
C ALA A 63 19.09 10.22 15.00
N LEU A 64 19.45 8.97 15.32
CA LEU A 64 18.70 7.79 14.91
C LEU A 64 17.32 7.73 15.56
N ALA A 65 17.25 7.97 16.86
CA ALA A 65 15.99 8.05 17.59
C ALA A 65 15.08 9.17 17.04
N LEU A 66 15.66 10.32 16.68
CA LEU A 66 14.94 11.43 16.04
C LEU A 66 14.36 11.02 14.68
N LYS A 67 15.14 10.30 13.85
CA LYS A 67 14.65 9.81 12.55
C LYS A 67 13.47 8.85 12.75
N LYS A 68 13.55 7.95 13.74
CA LYS A 68 12.45 7.04 14.05
C LYS A 68 11.22 7.79 14.55
N ALA A 69 11.38 8.78 15.42
CA ALA A 69 10.28 9.61 15.93
C ALA A 69 9.57 10.38 14.80
N LYS A 70 10.34 10.87 13.81
CA LYS A 70 9.76 11.47 12.59
C LYS A 70 8.90 10.50 11.80
N SER A 71 9.36 9.26 11.63
CA SER A 71 8.62 8.25 10.85
C SER A 71 7.42 7.64 11.59
N SER A 72 7.47 7.49 12.92
CA SER A 72 6.38 6.89 13.69
C SER A 72 5.32 7.90 14.12
N GLY A 73 5.55 9.20 13.90
CA GLY A 73 4.68 10.27 14.39
C GLY A 73 4.89 10.62 15.87
N GLU A 74 5.65 9.81 16.60
CA GLU A 74 5.96 10.01 18.01
C GLU A 74 6.66 11.35 18.29
N ARG A 75 6.31 11.97 19.41
CA ARG A 75 6.84 13.31 19.77
C ARG A 75 8.32 13.24 20.15
N TYR A 76 8.72 12.16 20.80
CA TYR A 76 10.13 11.84 21.01
C TYR A 76 10.33 10.33 21.17
N LEU A 77 11.54 9.86 20.90
CA LEU A 77 11.93 8.48 21.16
C LEU A 77 13.30 8.43 21.83
N TYR A 78 13.47 7.47 22.74
CA TYR A 78 14.78 7.07 23.22
C TYR A 78 15.45 6.15 22.20
N TYR A 79 16.76 6.29 22.07
CA TYR A 79 17.55 5.32 21.34
C TYR A 79 17.39 3.95 21.99
N SER A 80 17.32 2.93 21.13
CA SER A 80 17.47 1.54 21.53
C SER A 80 18.39 0.83 20.53
N PRO A 81 19.19 -0.16 20.96
CA PRO A 81 20.03 -0.94 20.05
C PRO A 81 19.27 -1.56 18.87
N GLN A 82 17.98 -1.86 19.06
CA GLN A 82 17.08 -2.36 18.01
C GLN A 82 16.91 -1.34 16.87
N MET A 83 17.02 -0.03 17.12
CA MET A 83 16.97 0.99 16.07
C MET A 83 18.19 0.92 15.14
N ASN A 84 19.38 0.64 15.68
CA ASN A 84 20.59 0.44 14.87
C ASN A 84 20.44 -0.76 13.94
N ALA A 85 19.91 -1.88 14.44
CA ALA A 85 19.62 -3.05 13.63
C ALA A 85 18.59 -2.76 12.52
N ALA A 86 17.52 -2.01 12.82
CA ALA A 86 16.50 -1.65 11.83
C ALA A 86 17.06 -0.75 10.72
N ILE A 87 17.95 0.20 11.04
CA ILE A 87 18.57 1.07 10.03
C ILE A 87 19.57 0.29 9.17
N ALA A 88 20.39 -0.57 9.78
CA ALA A 88 21.30 -1.43 9.02
C ALA A 88 20.52 -2.38 8.09
N ALA A 89 19.43 -2.97 8.59
CA ALA A 89 18.54 -3.79 7.78
C ALA A 89 17.91 -2.99 6.63
N ARG A 90 17.47 -1.75 6.86
CA ARG A 90 16.92 -0.88 5.82
C ARG A 90 17.97 -0.48 4.76
N MET A 91 19.21 -0.17 5.17
CA MET A 91 20.29 0.13 4.22
C MET A 91 20.68 -1.11 3.40
N ALA A 92 20.72 -2.29 4.04
CA ALA A 92 20.96 -3.55 3.34
C ALA A 92 19.84 -3.84 2.33
N LEU A 93 18.59 -3.62 2.72
CA LEU A 93 17.40 -3.73 1.87
C LEU A 93 17.48 -2.79 0.67
N GLU A 94 17.78 -1.51 0.89
CA GLU A 94 17.93 -0.51 -0.18
C GLU A 94 19.01 -0.90 -1.19
N ASN A 95 20.18 -1.34 -0.70
CA ASN A 95 21.27 -1.77 -1.57
C ASN A 95 20.91 -3.04 -2.36
N ALA A 96 20.23 -4.00 -1.72
CA ALA A 96 19.80 -5.22 -2.38
C ALA A 96 18.72 -4.96 -3.44
N LEU A 97 17.77 -4.05 -3.18
CA LEU A 97 16.74 -3.66 -4.15
C LEU A 97 17.34 -3.06 -5.43
N ARG A 98 18.47 -2.34 -5.33
CA ARG A 98 19.11 -1.68 -6.47
C ARG A 98 19.55 -2.67 -7.54
N GLY A 99 20.02 -3.85 -7.14
CA GLY A 99 20.39 -4.94 -8.07
C GLY A 99 19.25 -5.89 -8.39
N ALA A 100 18.18 -5.93 -7.58
CA ALA A 100 17.13 -6.95 -7.68
C ALA A 100 16.44 -7.01 -9.05
N LEU A 101 16.23 -5.86 -9.69
CA LEU A 101 15.62 -5.80 -11.01
C LEU A 101 16.54 -6.35 -12.11
N GLU A 102 17.80 -5.93 -12.11
CA GLU A 102 18.82 -6.37 -13.09
C GLU A 102 19.14 -7.86 -12.95
N GLU A 103 19.10 -8.37 -11.71
CA GLU A 103 19.33 -9.77 -11.38
C GLU A 103 18.09 -10.67 -11.55
N GLY A 104 16.96 -10.11 -12.00
CA GLY A 104 15.74 -10.89 -12.28
C GLY A 104 15.11 -11.51 -11.03
N GLN A 105 15.23 -10.86 -9.88
CA GLN A 105 14.78 -11.40 -8.59
C GLN A 105 13.28 -11.18 -8.31
N PHE A 106 12.58 -10.39 -9.12
CA PHE A 106 11.14 -10.16 -8.96
C PHE A 106 10.32 -11.20 -9.71
N VAL A 107 9.23 -11.66 -9.09
CA VAL A 107 8.25 -12.54 -9.71
C VAL A 107 6.84 -12.09 -9.38
N MET A 108 5.88 -12.43 -10.24
CA MET A 108 4.48 -12.11 -10.04
C MET A 108 3.71 -13.31 -9.47
N HIS A 109 2.96 -13.05 -8.41
CA HIS A 109 1.90 -13.92 -7.93
C HIS A 109 0.55 -13.30 -8.29
N TYR A 110 -0.48 -14.12 -8.41
CA TYR A 110 -1.81 -13.71 -8.80
C TYR A 110 -2.80 -14.19 -7.75
N GLN A 111 -3.60 -13.27 -7.22
CA GLN A 111 -4.69 -13.62 -6.31
C GLN A 111 -6.03 -13.51 -7.06
N PRO A 112 -6.81 -14.60 -7.17
CA PRO A 112 -8.09 -14.55 -7.86
C PRO A 112 -9.11 -13.64 -7.15
N ARG A 113 -9.86 -12.89 -7.97
CA ARG A 113 -11.11 -12.21 -7.58
C ARG A 113 -12.30 -13.01 -8.10
N VAL A 114 -13.27 -13.26 -7.24
CA VAL A 114 -14.44 -14.09 -7.56
C VAL A 114 -15.74 -13.32 -7.41
N ASP A 115 -16.64 -13.56 -8.35
CA ASP A 115 -17.98 -13.01 -8.37
C ASP A 115 -18.84 -13.69 -7.29
N LEU A 116 -19.44 -12.90 -6.40
CA LEU A 116 -20.20 -13.42 -5.25
C LEU A 116 -21.57 -13.98 -5.63
N LEU A 117 -22.03 -13.73 -6.86
CA LEU A 117 -23.28 -14.27 -7.40
C LEU A 117 -23.09 -15.64 -8.05
N SER A 118 -22.10 -15.77 -8.94
CA SER A 118 -21.86 -16.97 -9.77
C SER A 118 -20.76 -17.88 -9.24
N GLY A 119 -19.95 -17.38 -8.31
CA GLY A 119 -18.77 -18.03 -7.75
C GLY A 119 -17.60 -18.15 -8.72
N ARG A 120 -17.67 -17.55 -9.91
CA ARG A 120 -16.61 -17.68 -10.93
C ARG A 120 -15.46 -16.71 -10.66
N ILE A 121 -14.25 -17.11 -11.05
CA ILE A 121 -13.11 -16.18 -11.17
C ILE A 121 -13.44 -15.20 -12.29
N ILE A 122 -13.41 -13.90 -11.98
CA ILE A 122 -13.72 -12.81 -12.92
C ILE A 122 -12.61 -11.77 -13.03
N GLY A 123 -11.59 -11.86 -12.18
CA GLY A 123 -10.40 -11.02 -12.20
C GLY A 123 -9.28 -11.64 -11.37
N ALA A 124 -8.14 -10.96 -11.33
CA ALA A 124 -7.09 -11.26 -10.37
C ALA A 124 -6.26 -10.01 -10.03
N GLU A 125 -5.72 -9.95 -8.83
CA GLU A 125 -4.72 -8.96 -8.48
C GLU A 125 -3.31 -9.52 -8.74
N ALA A 126 -2.47 -8.75 -9.43
CA ALA A 126 -1.06 -9.07 -9.63
C ALA A 126 -0.22 -8.49 -8.50
N LEU A 127 0.39 -9.39 -7.74
CA LEU A 127 1.10 -9.10 -6.52
C LEU A 127 2.58 -9.46 -6.70
N ILE A 128 3.43 -8.44 -6.72
CA ILE A 128 4.88 -8.62 -6.83
C ILE A 128 5.41 -9.36 -5.60
N ARG A 129 6.38 -10.25 -5.84
CA ARG A 129 7.17 -10.94 -4.82
C ARG A 129 8.65 -10.80 -5.17
N TRP A 130 9.48 -10.75 -4.14
CA TRP A 130 10.92 -10.64 -4.32
C TRP A 130 11.62 -11.92 -3.86
N GLN A 131 12.20 -12.65 -4.79
CA GLN A 131 13.02 -13.84 -4.54
C GLN A 131 14.42 -13.42 -4.06
N HIS A 132 14.50 -12.97 -2.81
CA HIS A 132 15.75 -12.51 -2.22
C HIS A 132 16.69 -13.70 -1.97
N PRO A 133 17.97 -13.66 -2.43
CA PRO A 133 18.90 -14.79 -2.34
C PRO A 133 19.08 -15.39 -0.95
N LEU A 134 19.04 -14.55 0.09
CA LEU A 134 19.22 -14.98 1.49
C LEU A 134 17.91 -15.12 2.29
N ARG A 135 16.82 -14.49 1.86
CA ARG A 135 15.59 -14.37 2.65
C ARG A 135 14.44 -15.19 2.06
N GLY A 136 14.64 -15.76 0.88
CA GLY A 136 13.59 -16.45 0.14
C GLY A 136 12.58 -15.44 -0.42
N LEU A 137 11.31 -15.84 -0.45
CA LEU A 137 10.24 -15.05 -1.04
C LEU A 137 9.76 -13.95 -0.07
N VAL A 138 10.13 -12.70 -0.35
CA VAL A 138 9.78 -11.52 0.44
C VAL A 138 8.50 -10.88 -0.11
N ALA A 139 7.60 -10.50 0.80
CA ALA A 139 6.31 -9.88 0.49
C ALA A 139 6.45 -8.37 0.20
N PRO A 140 5.53 -7.78 -0.59
CA PRO A 140 5.61 -6.36 -1.00
C PRO A 140 5.63 -5.39 0.18
N GLY A 141 4.86 -5.67 1.24
CA GLY A 141 4.82 -4.82 2.44
C GLY A 141 6.17 -4.62 3.13
N GLU A 142 7.18 -5.45 2.84
CA GLU A 142 8.52 -5.31 3.42
C GLU A 142 9.48 -4.43 2.60
N PHE A 143 9.21 -4.20 1.31
CA PHE A 143 10.15 -3.51 0.42
C PHE A 143 9.55 -2.37 -0.39
N ILE A 144 8.24 -2.34 -0.63
CA ILE A 144 7.59 -1.29 -1.45
C ILE A 144 7.82 0.09 -0.86
N ALA A 145 7.65 0.29 0.44
CA ALA A 145 7.91 1.58 1.10
C ALA A 145 9.37 2.06 0.88
N THR A 146 10.34 1.15 0.93
CA THR A 146 11.76 1.51 0.66
C THR A 146 11.96 1.83 -0.82
N ALA A 147 11.31 1.09 -1.73
CA ALA A 147 11.36 1.37 -3.16
C ALA A 147 10.74 2.73 -3.52
N GLU A 148 9.67 3.14 -2.85
CA GLU A 148 9.04 4.45 -3.02
C GLU A 148 9.94 5.58 -2.51
N GLU A 149 10.44 5.46 -1.27
CA GLU A 149 11.33 6.46 -0.65
C GLU A 149 12.63 6.68 -1.45
N THR A 150 13.09 5.66 -2.17
CA THR A 150 14.34 5.69 -2.96
C THR A 150 14.11 5.90 -4.45
N GLY A 151 12.86 6.02 -4.89
CA GLY A 151 12.47 6.21 -6.30
C GLY A 151 12.58 4.97 -7.19
N GLN A 152 13.05 3.83 -6.66
CA GLN A 152 13.17 2.56 -7.38
C GLN A 152 11.80 2.00 -7.81
N ILE A 153 10.72 2.39 -7.12
CA ILE A 153 9.35 1.96 -7.43
C ILE A 153 8.93 2.26 -8.86
N VAL A 154 9.51 3.30 -9.49
CA VAL A 154 9.20 3.64 -10.89
C VAL A 154 9.66 2.53 -11.82
N ALA A 155 10.93 2.15 -11.74
CA ALA A 155 11.49 1.09 -12.60
C ALA A 155 10.89 -0.28 -12.27
N ILE A 156 10.64 -0.56 -10.99
CA ILE A 156 9.96 -1.79 -10.57
C ILE A 156 8.55 -1.86 -11.15
N GLY A 157 7.80 -0.77 -11.08
CA GLY A 157 6.44 -0.75 -11.59
C GLY A 157 6.34 -0.78 -13.12
N ASP A 158 7.29 -0.17 -13.84
CA ASP A 158 7.41 -0.35 -15.29
C ASP A 158 7.62 -1.83 -15.65
N TRP A 159 8.47 -2.53 -14.88
CA TRP A 159 8.67 -3.97 -15.02
C TRP A 159 7.41 -4.77 -14.66
N VAL A 160 6.68 -4.41 -13.60
CA VAL A 160 5.42 -5.07 -13.22
C VAL A 160 4.40 -4.98 -14.36
N ILE A 161 4.23 -3.80 -14.95
CA ILE A 161 3.29 -3.59 -16.07
C ILE A 161 3.66 -4.49 -17.25
N ASP A 162 4.93 -4.52 -17.65
CA ASP A 162 5.40 -5.38 -18.73
C ASP A 162 5.22 -6.87 -18.42
N ALA A 163 5.60 -7.30 -17.21
CA ALA A 163 5.49 -8.69 -16.77
C ALA A 163 4.04 -9.19 -16.74
N VAL A 164 3.10 -8.35 -16.29
CA VAL A 164 1.67 -8.69 -16.29
C VAL A 164 1.15 -8.78 -17.73
N CYS A 165 1.48 -7.84 -18.60
CA CYS A 165 1.09 -7.88 -20.01
C CYS A 165 1.64 -9.14 -20.71
N ALA A 166 2.92 -9.44 -20.48
CA ALA A 166 3.58 -10.62 -21.02
C ALA A 166 2.92 -11.92 -20.53
N GLN A 167 2.59 -12.00 -19.23
CA GLN A 167 1.98 -13.19 -18.66
C GLN A 167 0.56 -13.41 -19.18
N GLN A 168 -0.22 -12.34 -19.36
CA GLN A 168 -1.55 -12.45 -19.97
C GLN A 168 -1.49 -12.90 -21.44
N ALA A 169 -0.58 -12.36 -22.23
CA ALA A 169 -0.36 -12.81 -23.60
C ALA A 169 0.07 -14.29 -23.66
N ALA A 170 0.94 -14.72 -22.73
CA ALA A 170 1.33 -16.12 -22.61
C ALA A 170 0.13 -17.03 -22.26
N TRP A 171 -0.78 -16.59 -21.39
CA TRP A 171 -2.01 -17.34 -21.10
C TRP A 171 -2.93 -17.44 -22.32
N GLN A 172 -3.11 -16.35 -23.08
CA GLN A 172 -3.88 -16.38 -24.33
C GLN A 172 -3.28 -17.37 -25.35
N ALA A 173 -1.97 -17.34 -25.54
CA ALA A 173 -1.26 -18.26 -26.44
C ALA A 173 -1.41 -19.73 -26.01
N GLN A 174 -1.55 -19.99 -24.71
CA GLN A 174 -1.82 -21.31 -24.14
C GLN A 174 -3.31 -21.68 -24.12
N GLN A 175 -4.18 -20.86 -24.74
CA GLN A 175 -5.64 -21.03 -24.76
C GLN A 175 -6.26 -21.10 -23.36
N VAL A 176 -5.62 -20.45 -22.38
CA VAL A 176 -6.21 -20.22 -21.06
C VAL A 176 -7.13 -19.02 -21.17
N GLY A 177 -8.39 -19.16 -20.73
CA GLY A 177 -9.29 -18.01 -20.65
C GLY A 177 -8.69 -16.95 -19.73
N ILE A 178 -8.52 -15.73 -20.23
CA ILE A 178 -7.97 -14.62 -19.43
C ILE A 178 -9.08 -13.81 -18.79
N VAL A 179 -8.74 -13.21 -17.65
CA VAL A 179 -9.57 -12.27 -16.90
C VAL A 179 -8.78 -10.98 -16.69
N PRO A 180 -9.43 -9.83 -16.44
CA PRO A 180 -8.73 -8.61 -16.07
C PRO A 180 -7.78 -8.84 -14.90
N VAL A 181 -6.58 -8.27 -15.01
CA VAL A 181 -5.55 -8.34 -13.98
C VAL A 181 -5.26 -6.93 -13.44
N ALA A 182 -5.47 -6.77 -12.14
CA ALA A 182 -5.26 -5.53 -11.41
C ALA A 182 -3.79 -5.33 -11.04
N ILE A 183 -3.28 -4.12 -11.26
CA ILE A 183 -1.90 -3.69 -11.00
C ILE A 183 -1.92 -2.49 -10.07
N ASN A 184 -1.25 -2.61 -8.93
CA ASN A 184 -1.05 -1.52 -7.99
C ASN A 184 -0.15 -0.41 -8.59
N LEU A 185 -0.61 0.84 -8.54
CA LEU A 185 0.18 2.01 -8.93
C LEU A 185 0.54 2.85 -7.69
N SER A 186 1.84 3.02 -7.46
CA SER A 186 2.32 3.92 -6.40
C SER A 186 2.06 5.40 -6.72
N ALA A 187 1.97 6.23 -5.68
CA ALA A 187 1.85 7.68 -5.81
C ALA A 187 3.00 8.29 -6.63
N VAL A 188 4.21 7.74 -6.44
CA VAL A 188 5.43 8.20 -7.12
C VAL A 188 5.35 7.92 -8.63
N GLN A 189 4.88 6.74 -9.03
CA GLN A 189 4.68 6.41 -10.44
C GLN A 189 3.60 7.27 -11.08
N PHE A 190 2.47 7.42 -10.38
CA PHE A 190 1.32 8.17 -10.88
C PHE A 190 1.67 9.64 -11.17
N LYS A 191 2.50 10.26 -10.31
CA LYS A 191 2.99 11.64 -10.48
C LYS A 191 4.12 11.80 -11.50
N ASN A 192 4.85 10.74 -11.84
CA ASN A 192 5.95 10.82 -12.81
C ASN A 192 5.46 11.05 -14.26
N GLY A 193 4.16 10.89 -14.52
CA GLY A 193 3.53 11.22 -15.82
C GLY A 193 3.97 10.35 -17.00
N LYS A 194 4.74 9.28 -16.75
CA LYS A 194 5.20 8.32 -17.78
C LYS A 194 4.38 7.03 -17.83
N VAL A 195 3.55 6.78 -16.81
CA VAL A 195 2.85 5.50 -16.66
C VAL A 195 1.96 5.19 -17.87
N GLN A 196 1.27 6.19 -18.42
CA GLN A 196 0.42 6.02 -19.60
C GLN A 196 1.21 5.54 -20.82
N GLN A 197 2.43 6.07 -21.00
CA GLN A 197 3.29 5.66 -22.10
C GLN A 197 3.83 4.24 -21.87
N THR A 198 4.28 3.91 -20.66
CA THR A 198 4.68 2.56 -20.29
C THR A 198 3.58 1.54 -20.60
N ILE A 199 2.34 1.85 -20.22
CA ILE A 199 1.18 0.98 -20.46
C ILE A 199 0.93 0.80 -21.95
N ARG A 200 0.91 1.89 -22.73
CA ARG A 200 0.74 1.83 -24.19
C ARG A 200 1.79 0.93 -24.83
N ASP A 201 3.05 1.11 -24.45
CA ASP A 201 4.16 0.35 -25.01
C ASP A 201 4.09 -1.13 -24.62
N ALA A 202 3.78 -1.45 -23.37
CA ALA A 202 3.65 -2.84 -22.90
C ALA A 202 2.47 -3.57 -23.57
N VAL A 203 1.29 -2.94 -23.60
CA VAL A 203 0.10 -3.48 -24.25
C VAL A 203 0.36 -3.73 -25.75
N SER A 204 0.95 -2.75 -26.44
CA SER A 204 1.28 -2.88 -27.86
C SER A 204 2.31 -3.98 -28.12
N ARG A 205 3.36 -4.07 -27.28
CA ARG A 205 4.42 -5.08 -27.39
C ARG A 205 3.89 -6.51 -27.29
N HIS A 206 2.92 -6.74 -26.39
CA HIS A 206 2.38 -8.07 -26.11
C HIS A 206 1.06 -8.37 -26.82
N GLY A 207 0.52 -7.42 -27.59
CA GLY A 207 -0.72 -7.59 -28.36
C GLY A 207 -1.95 -7.81 -27.46
N LEU A 208 -1.92 -7.28 -26.24
CA LEU A 208 -3.02 -7.44 -25.28
C LEU A 208 -4.11 -6.40 -25.57
N GLU A 209 -5.38 -6.74 -25.35
CA GLU A 209 -6.43 -5.72 -25.29
C GLU A 209 -6.44 -5.05 -23.91
N GLN A 210 -6.54 -3.72 -23.89
CA GLN A 210 -6.42 -2.91 -22.67
C GLN A 210 -7.49 -3.21 -21.62
N ARG A 211 -8.66 -3.73 -22.02
CA ARG A 211 -9.74 -4.14 -21.12
C ARG A 211 -9.35 -5.24 -20.12
N HIS A 212 -8.23 -5.92 -20.35
CA HIS A 212 -7.73 -6.96 -19.44
C HIS A 212 -6.73 -6.42 -18.41
N ILE A 213 -6.56 -5.10 -18.34
CA ILE A 213 -5.74 -4.45 -17.32
C ILE A 213 -6.63 -3.56 -16.46
N GLU A 214 -6.46 -3.72 -15.16
CA GLU A 214 -7.04 -2.85 -14.14
C GLU A 214 -5.89 -2.17 -13.37
N PHE A 215 -6.05 -0.90 -13.01
CA PHE A 215 -5.11 -0.19 -12.15
C PHE A 215 -5.75 0.14 -10.82
N GLU A 216 -5.03 -0.19 -9.75
CA GLU A 216 -5.43 0.07 -8.38
C GLU A 216 -4.63 1.24 -7.83
N LEU A 217 -5.32 2.23 -7.27
CA LEU A 217 -4.72 3.39 -6.63
C LEU A 217 -5.34 3.58 -5.26
N THR A 218 -4.51 3.84 -4.25
CA THR A 218 -5.02 4.16 -2.92
C THR A 218 -5.66 5.55 -2.90
N GLU A 219 -6.58 5.74 -1.96
CA GLU A 219 -7.25 7.02 -1.75
C GLU A 219 -6.27 8.20 -1.60
N SER A 220 -5.22 8.00 -0.81
CA SER A 220 -4.21 9.03 -0.53
C SER A 220 -3.52 9.56 -1.79
N VAL A 221 -3.29 8.70 -2.80
CA VAL A 221 -2.64 9.04 -4.05
C VAL A 221 -3.46 10.07 -4.83
N VAL A 222 -4.77 9.86 -4.85
CA VAL A 222 -5.72 10.60 -5.68
C VAL A 222 -6.10 11.93 -5.00
N MET A 223 -6.07 11.97 -3.67
CA MET A 223 -6.49 13.13 -2.88
C MET A 223 -5.40 14.20 -2.71
N ASP A 224 -4.14 13.90 -3.02
CA ASP A 224 -3.02 14.85 -2.91
C ASP A 224 -3.12 16.00 -3.93
N ASP A 225 -3.44 15.69 -5.20
CA ASP A 225 -3.83 16.68 -6.22
C ASP A 225 -5.04 16.15 -7.03
N PRO A 226 -6.28 16.47 -6.60
CA PRO A 226 -7.48 15.96 -7.26
C PRO A 226 -7.63 16.40 -8.73
N GLN A 227 -7.10 17.56 -9.11
CA GLN A 227 -7.26 18.07 -10.48
C GLN A 227 -6.31 17.35 -11.43
N GLU A 228 -5.06 17.16 -11.02
CA GLU A 228 -4.11 16.36 -11.77
C GLU A 228 -4.53 14.89 -11.83
N ALA A 229 -4.97 14.33 -10.70
CA ALA A 229 -5.45 12.96 -10.65
C ALA A 229 -6.63 12.72 -11.59
N THR A 230 -7.59 13.64 -11.66
CA THR A 230 -8.72 13.53 -12.61
C THR A 230 -8.23 13.41 -14.06
N ARG A 231 -7.26 14.23 -14.49
CA ARG A 231 -6.70 14.18 -15.85
C ARG A 231 -5.99 12.85 -16.10
N ASN A 232 -5.11 12.45 -15.19
CA ASN A 232 -4.32 11.23 -15.34
C ASN A 232 -5.20 9.97 -15.35
N LEU A 233 -6.22 9.90 -14.50
CA LEU A 233 -7.20 8.80 -14.49
C LEU A 233 -8.01 8.79 -15.78
N GLN A 234 -8.44 9.94 -16.30
CA GLN A 234 -9.15 10.00 -17.58
C GLN A 234 -8.28 9.48 -18.73
N GLU A 235 -6.99 9.81 -18.76
CA GLU A 235 -6.09 9.26 -19.78
C GLU A 235 -5.95 7.74 -19.69
N LEU A 236 -5.95 7.16 -18.48
CA LEU A 236 -5.97 5.70 -18.30
C LEU A 236 -7.29 5.08 -18.78
N LYS A 237 -8.43 5.76 -18.58
CA LYS A 237 -9.73 5.32 -19.10
C LYS A 237 -9.84 5.43 -20.61
N ASP A 238 -9.27 6.47 -21.20
CA ASP A 238 -9.21 6.64 -22.65
C ASP A 238 -8.34 5.57 -23.31
N LEU A 239 -7.40 5.01 -22.55
CA LEU A 239 -6.67 3.78 -22.89
C LEU A 239 -7.48 2.50 -22.62
N GLY A 240 -8.76 2.56 -22.29
CA GLY A 240 -9.61 1.38 -22.09
C GLY A 240 -9.27 0.53 -20.86
N ALA A 241 -8.43 1.03 -19.95
CA ALA A 241 -8.13 0.34 -18.69
C ALA A 241 -9.31 0.45 -17.71
N GLN A 242 -9.42 -0.53 -16.83
CA GLN A 242 -10.28 -0.44 -15.65
C GLN A 242 -9.54 0.26 -14.52
N LEU A 243 -10.26 0.97 -13.67
CA LEU A 243 -9.70 1.70 -12.53
C LEU A 243 -10.40 1.30 -11.25
N SER A 244 -9.62 1.11 -10.20
CA SER A 244 -10.10 0.72 -8.89
C SER A 244 -9.50 1.59 -7.80
N LEU A 245 -10.34 1.98 -6.85
CA LEU A 245 -9.92 2.72 -5.66
C LEU A 245 -9.64 1.73 -4.53
N ASP A 246 -8.39 1.67 -4.11
CA ASP A 246 -7.87 0.74 -3.10
C ASP A 246 -7.87 1.32 -1.68
N ASP A 247 -7.85 0.44 -0.68
CA ASP A 247 -7.86 0.75 0.75
C ASP A 247 -8.99 1.73 1.18
N PHE A 248 -10.17 1.66 0.55
CA PHE A 248 -11.23 2.65 0.78
C PHE A 248 -11.77 2.57 2.21
N GLY A 249 -11.90 3.74 2.85
CA GLY A 249 -12.41 3.89 4.23
C GLY A 249 -11.33 4.10 5.28
N THR A 250 -10.05 3.89 4.95
CA THR A 250 -8.92 4.13 5.87
C THR A 250 -8.42 5.59 5.87
N GLY A 251 -8.85 6.38 4.87
CA GLY A 251 -8.46 7.77 4.66
C GLY A 251 -9.61 8.79 4.80
N TYR A 252 -9.28 10.06 4.53
CA TYR A 252 -10.25 11.16 4.48
C TYR A 252 -10.83 11.31 3.07
N SER A 253 -11.72 10.39 2.68
CA SER A 253 -12.39 10.47 1.39
C SER A 253 -13.45 11.56 1.40
N SER A 254 -13.36 12.49 0.45
CA SER A 254 -14.49 13.36 0.15
C SER A 254 -15.33 12.70 -0.95
N LEU A 255 -16.54 12.29 -0.59
CA LEU A 255 -17.54 11.71 -1.50
C LEU A 255 -17.74 12.56 -2.77
N ALA A 256 -17.56 13.87 -2.66
CA ALA A 256 -17.66 14.79 -3.79
C ALA A 256 -16.57 14.55 -4.85
N TYR A 257 -15.38 14.10 -4.45
CA TYR A 257 -14.32 13.73 -5.39
C TYR A 257 -14.49 12.32 -5.94
N LEU A 258 -14.94 11.37 -5.12
CA LEU A 258 -15.23 10.01 -5.59
C LEU A 258 -16.21 10.01 -6.78
N LYS A 259 -17.25 10.84 -6.72
CA LYS A 259 -18.20 11.03 -7.83
C LYS A 259 -17.57 11.56 -9.14
N ARG A 260 -16.44 12.27 -9.05
CA ARG A 260 -15.78 12.89 -10.21
C ARG A 260 -14.74 11.99 -10.86
N PHE A 261 -14.17 11.07 -10.10
CA PHE A 261 -13.16 10.17 -10.62
C PHE A 261 -13.79 9.04 -11.42
N PRO A 262 -13.20 8.64 -12.55
CA PRO A 262 -13.78 7.64 -13.43
C PRO A 262 -13.41 6.22 -12.98
N PHE A 263 -13.56 5.92 -11.69
CA PHE A 263 -13.36 4.58 -11.15
C PHE A 263 -14.48 3.64 -11.61
N ASP A 264 -14.16 2.37 -11.74
CA ASP A 264 -15.11 1.28 -12.01
C ASP A 264 -15.39 0.49 -10.72
N PHE A 265 -14.41 0.44 -9.81
CA PHE A 265 -14.42 -0.37 -8.61
C PHE A 265 -14.03 0.42 -7.36
N VAL A 266 -14.58 -0.02 -6.22
CA VAL A 266 -14.11 0.34 -4.87
C VAL A 266 -13.73 -0.94 -4.14
N LYS A 267 -12.54 -0.98 -3.56
CA LYS A 267 -12.04 -2.09 -2.75
C LYS A 267 -12.19 -1.74 -1.26
N ILE A 268 -12.90 -2.59 -0.52
CA ILE A 268 -13.04 -2.46 0.94
C ILE A 268 -11.81 -3.07 1.58
N ASP A 269 -11.05 -2.26 2.31
CA ASP A 269 -9.86 -2.70 3.03
C ASP A 269 -10.17 -3.86 3.98
N ARG A 270 -9.24 -4.82 4.03
CA ARG A 270 -9.28 -5.97 4.94
C ARG A 270 -9.53 -5.59 6.40
N THR A 271 -9.12 -4.42 6.88
CA THR A 271 -9.38 -3.99 8.26
C THR A 271 -10.86 -3.96 8.60
N PHE A 272 -11.72 -3.60 7.64
CA PHE A 272 -13.18 -3.59 7.82
C PHE A 272 -13.83 -4.97 7.57
N ILE A 273 -13.08 -5.90 6.98
CA ILE A 273 -13.55 -7.27 6.71
C ILE A 273 -13.17 -8.24 7.82
N THR A 274 -12.02 -8.03 8.47
CA THR A 274 -11.43 -8.96 9.45
C THR A 274 -12.41 -9.23 10.61
N ASP A 275 -12.92 -8.17 11.24
CA ASP A 275 -13.81 -8.27 12.40
C ASP A 275 -15.29 -8.01 12.04
N LEU A 276 -15.64 -8.13 10.75
CA LEU A 276 -16.96 -7.77 10.19
C LEU A 276 -18.15 -8.42 10.91
N THR A 277 -17.98 -9.61 11.47
CA THR A 277 -19.06 -10.36 12.14
C THR A 277 -19.14 -10.10 13.64
N ASP A 278 -18.07 -9.58 14.24
CA ASP A 278 -17.93 -9.42 15.69
C ASP A 278 -17.89 -7.94 16.11
N ASN A 279 -17.59 -7.03 15.18
CA ASN A 279 -17.54 -5.60 15.38
C ASN A 279 -18.69 -4.89 14.63
N PRO A 280 -19.72 -4.37 15.35
CA PRO A 280 -20.81 -3.63 14.74
C PRO A 280 -20.39 -2.37 13.98
N GLU A 281 -19.25 -1.77 14.34
CA GLU A 281 -18.72 -0.58 13.66
C GLU A 281 -18.17 -0.93 12.27
N ASP A 282 -17.36 -1.99 12.16
CA ASP A 282 -16.84 -2.48 10.88
C ASP A 282 -17.98 -2.96 9.97
N ALA A 283 -18.97 -3.65 10.55
CA ALA A 283 -20.20 -4.04 9.84
C ALA A 283 -20.95 -2.83 9.27
N ALA A 284 -21.10 -1.76 10.05
CA ALA A 284 -21.75 -0.54 9.61
C ALA A 284 -20.95 0.18 8.51
N ILE A 285 -19.62 0.24 8.64
CA ILE A 285 -18.72 0.84 7.65
C ILE A 285 -18.82 0.07 6.33
N ALA A 286 -18.64 -1.26 6.33
CA ALA A 286 -18.74 -2.08 5.13
C ALA A 286 -20.12 -1.93 4.45
N THR A 287 -21.20 -1.92 5.23
CA THR A 287 -22.57 -1.68 4.73
C THR A 287 -22.69 -0.31 4.04
N ALA A 288 -22.15 0.74 4.67
CA ALA A 288 -22.19 2.09 4.12
C ALA A 288 -21.37 2.20 2.82
N ILE A 289 -20.18 1.57 2.77
CA ILE A 289 -19.33 1.56 1.58
C ILE A 289 -20.04 0.87 0.42
N ILE A 290 -20.63 -0.31 0.65
CA ILE A 290 -21.35 -1.06 -0.39
C ILE A 290 -22.51 -0.23 -0.97
N ALA A 291 -23.38 0.29 -0.10
CA ALA A 291 -24.53 1.08 -0.51
C ALA A 291 -24.13 2.36 -1.27
N MET A 292 -23.06 3.02 -0.83
CA MET A 292 -22.51 4.21 -1.46
C MET A 292 -21.96 3.90 -2.87
N ALA A 293 -21.12 2.86 -2.99
CA ALA A 293 -20.52 2.48 -4.26
C ALA A 293 -21.59 2.15 -5.31
N HIS A 294 -22.61 1.36 -4.95
CA HIS A 294 -23.73 1.05 -5.84
C HIS A 294 -24.53 2.30 -6.24
N SER A 295 -24.72 3.24 -5.31
CA SER A 295 -25.39 4.52 -5.60
C SER A 295 -24.62 5.40 -6.59
N LEU A 296 -23.30 5.19 -6.70
CA LEU A 296 -22.42 5.85 -7.67
C LEU A 296 -22.21 5.04 -8.96
N GLY A 297 -22.82 3.85 -9.07
CA GLY A 297 -22.64 2.95 -10.20
C GLY A 297 -21.30 2.21 -10.22
N LEU A 298 -20.61 2.14 -9.07
CA LEU A 298 -19.35 1.44 -8.88
C LEU A 298 -19.60 0.02 -8.39
N ARG A 299 -18.74 -0.92 -8.81
CA ARG A 299 -18.73 -2.30 -8.28
C ARG A 299 -17.86 -2.38 -7.03
N VAL A 300 -18.15 -3.32 -6.14
CA VAL A 300 -17.46 -3.46 -4.86
C VAL A 300 -16.68 -4.76 -4.78
N VAL A 301 -15.42 -4.65 -4.35
CA VAL A 301 -14.56 -5.80 -4.05
C VAL A 301 -14.28 -5.81 -2.55
N ALA A 302 -14.65 -6.88 -1.86
CA ALA A 302 -14.27 -7.06 -0.45
C ALA A 302 -12.94 -7.80 -0.34
N GLU A 303 -11.97 -7.19 0.34
CA GLU A 303 -10.63 -7.76 0.47
C GLU A 303 -10.38 -8.49 1.79
N GLY A 304 -9.51 -9.50 1.74
CA GLY A 304 -9.12 -10.23 2.94
C GLY A 304 -10.25 -11.06 3.55
N VAL A 305 -11.16 -11.59 2.72
CA VAL A 305 -12.17 -12.55 3.19
C VAL A 305 -11.50 -13.88 3.55
N GLU A 306 -11.62 -14.29 4.81
CA GLU A 306 -10.94 -15.47 5.36
C GLU A 306 -11.92 -16.52 5.91
N THR A 307 -13.17 -16.13 6.21
CA THR A 307 -14.17 -17.02 6.83
C THR A 307 -15.49 -17.08 6.06
N ASP A 308 -16.23 -18.17 6.29
CA ASP A 308 -17.56 -18.37 5.68
C ASP A 308 -18.59 -17.34 6.18
N SER A 309 -18.49 -16.93 7.45
CA SER A 309 -19.37 -15.94 8.04
C SER A 309 -19.19 -14.55 7.41
N GLN A 310 -17.95 -14.12 7.17
CA GLN A 310 -17.65 -12.90 6.41
C GLN A 310 -18.24 -12.97 5.00
N LEU A 311 -18.04 -14.10 4.30
CA LEU A 311 -18.59 -14.32 2.96
C LEU A 311 -20.12 -14.21 2.95
N GLN A 312 -20.82 -14.89 3.86
CA GLN A 312 -22.28 -14.85 3.94
C GLN A 312 -22.79 -13.44 4.23
N PHE A 313 -22.11 -12.70 5.12
CA PHE A 313 -22.45 -11.32 5.44
C PHE A 313 -22.33 -10.41 4.20
N LEU A 314 -21.21 -10.48 3.48
CA LEU A 314 -20.99 -9.69 2.26
C LEU A 314 -22.01 -10.01 1.16
N ARG A 315 -22.36 -11.29 0.98
CA ARG A 315 -23.40 -11.71 0.05
C ARG A 315 -24.77 -11.16 0.44
N ALA A 316 -25.12 -11.17 1.73
CA ALA A 316 -26.39 -10.64 2.21
C ALA A 316 -26.53 -9.13 1.95
N LEU A 317 -25.41 -8.40 1.94
CA LEU A 317 -25.36 -6.97 1.60
C LEU A 317 -25.29 -6.70 0.09
N GLY A 318 -25.23 -7.73 -0.75
CA GLY A 318 -25.14 -7.60 -2.20
C GLY A 318 -23.77 -7.14 -2.70
N CYS A 319 -22.69 -7.40 -1.96
CA CYS A 319 -21.33 -7.16 -2.45
C CYS A 319 -21.09 -7.92 -3.77
N ASP A 320 -20.38 -7.31 -4.73
CA ASP A 320 -20.23 -7.85 -6.08
C ASP A 320 -19.14 -8.92 -6.17
N GLU A 321 -17.96 -8.63 -5.61
CA GLU A 321 -16.77 -9.47 -5.70
C GLU A 321 -16.10 -9.66 -4.34
N MET A 322 -15.38 -10.76 -4.19
CA MET A 322 -14.48 -10.97 -3.07
C MET A 322 -13.08 -11.40 -3.50
N GLN A 323 -12.11 -11.02 -2.67
CA GLN A 323 -10.74 -11.46 -2.72
C GLN A 323 -10.29 -11.84 -1.31
N GLY A 324 -9.67 -13.01 -1.15
CA GLY A 324 -9.20 -13.42 0.17
C GLY A 324 -8.80 -14.88 0.27
N TYR A 325 -8.19 -15.23 1.41
CA TYR A 325 -7.61 -16.57 1.62
C TYR A 325 -8.68 -17.64 1.75
N TYR A 326 -9.93 -17.27 2.03
CA TYR A 326 -11.07 -18.19 1.97
C TYR A 326 -11.16 -18.88 0.59
N PHE A 327 -10.91 -18.14 -0.51
CA PHE A 327 -10.91 -18.71 -1.85
C PHE A 327 -9.52 -19.19 -2.29
N SER A 328 -8.51 -18.32 -2.17
CA SER A 328 -7.12 -18.61 -2.50
C SER A 328 -6.16 -17.53 -1.98
N PRO A 329 -4.98 -17.92 -1.45
CA PRO A 329 -3.87 -16.98 -1.33
C PRO A 329 -3.33 -16.58 -2.72
N PRO A 330 -2.44 -15.58 -2.80
CA PRO A 330 -1.70 -15.26 -4.03
C PRO A 330 -0.82 -16.42 -4.48
N VAL A 331 -1.00 -16.91 -5.70
CA VAL A 331 -0.31 -18.08 -6.23
C VAL A 331 0.56 -17.75 -7.46
N PRO A 332 1.61 -18.55 -7.78
CA PRO A 332 2.36 -18.37 -9.01
C PRO A 332 1.49 -18.50 -10.27
N ALA A 333 1.93 -17.89 -11.37
CA ALA A 333 1.21 -17.86 -12.65
C ALA A 333 0.73 -19.23 -13.15
N ALA A 334 1.56 -20.27 -13.00
CA ALA A 334 1.21 -21.63 -13.42
C ALA A 334 0.03 -22.21 -12.63
N ALA A 335 0.00 -21.97 -11.32
CA ALA A 335 -1.09 -22.43 -10.46
C ALA A 335 -2.38 -21.66 -10.73
N PHE A 336 -2.29 -20.33 -10.95
CA PHE A 336 -3.43 -19.53 -11.35
C PHE A 336 -4.03 -19.99 -12.69
N ALA A 337 -3.18 -20.30 -13.67
CA ALA A 337 -3.63 -20.82 -14.96
C ALA A 337 -4.41 -22.15 -14.83
N VAL A 338 -4.01 -23.03 -13.90
CA VAL A 338 -4.76 -24.26 -13.61
C VAL A 338 -6.15 -23.93 -13.07
N MET A 339 -6.27 -22.98 -12.13
CA MET A 339 -7.57 -22.57 -11.59
C MET A 339 -8.52 -22.06 -12.67
N LEU A 340 -8.00 -21.28 -13.63
CA LEU A 340 -8.77 -20.78 -14.77
C LEU A 340 -9.20 -21.91 -15.72
N ARG A 341 -8.31 -22.84 -16.07
CA ARG A 341 -8.63 -23.97 -16.96
C ARG A 341 -9.66 -24.92 -16.37
N GLU A 342 -9.54 -25.20 -15.08
CA GLU A 342 -10.48 -26.08 -14.36
C GLU A 342 -11.81 -25.38 -14.06
N GLY A 343 -11.88 -24.05 -14.28
CA GLY A 343 -13.05 -23.25 -13.95
C GLY A 343 -13.35 -23.30 -12.46
N LYS A 344 -12.32 -23.27 -11.60
CA LYS A 344 -12.45 -23.29 -10.13
C LYS A 344 -13.48 -22.24 -9.71
N ARG A 345 -14.40 -22.63 -8.82
CA ARG A 345 -15.46 -21.75 -8.31
C ARG A 345 -15.48 -21.68 -6.80
N LEU A 346 -15.92 -20.54 -6.30
CA LEU A 346 -16.32 -20.38 -4.91
C LEU A 346 -17.55 -21.25 -4.67
N ALA A 347 -17.49 -22.09 -3.64
CA ALA A 347 -18.65 -22.87 -3.21
C ALA A 347 -19.65 -21.93 -2.55
N LEU A 348 -20.75 -21.65 -3.24
CA LEU A 348 -21.83 -20.84 -2.70
C LEU A 348 -22.86 -21.77 -2.08
N ALA A 349 -23.11 -21.63 -0.77
CA ALA A 349 -24.27 -22.24 -0.14
C ALA A 349 -25.55 -21.71 -0.82
N PRO A 350 -26.54 -22.59 -1.05
CA PRO A 350 -27.78 -22.27 -1.75
C PRO A 350 -28.64 -21.23 -1.05
#